data_AF-A0A2I0MKP9-F1
#
_entry.id   AF-A0A2I0MKP9-F1
#
_cell.length_a   1.000
_cell.length_b   1.000
_cell.length_c   1.000
_cell.angle_alpha   90.00
_cell.angle_beta   90.00
_cell.angle_gamma   90.00
#
_symmetry.space_group_name_H-M   'P 1'
#
loop_
_entity.id
_entity.type
_entity.pdbx_description
1 polymer ?
#
loop_
_entity_poly.entity_id
_entity_poly.type
_entity_poly.pdbx_seq_one_letter_code
_entity_poly.pdbx_strand_id
1 'polypeptide(L)'
;MTHPSAPEMEYTWYWLDDTGQWIEYGEPHPDHCSATVTSALLEKEFLADCKGSVVFRAGSEKYALSFEDMVQINLSYGTERVVARLPKFLHSECEKDKRHNITLSRFVCPPEWDKSALPDIGFELVKLSNTSCEYEKIKRLFEKTMEGYCIEQLQRIQNPTLWQVFQWQKEQMEKLNKSKPVDERLLFHGTNPSHVSAICEQNFDWRICGTHGTMYGKGSYFARDASYSHQYCSSRRGRYRIFVAQVLVGDFVQGNEKYLRPPPRPGCKNRLYDSCVDDPTDPSIFVVFEKHQIYPAYILEYSIDAQCMIL
;
A
#
# COMPACT_ATOMS: atom_id res chain seq x y z
N MET A 1 -12.63 7.52 37.16
CA MET A 1 -12.05 6.54 36.22
C MET A 1 -12.02 7.22 34.87
N THR A 2 -10.86 7.67 34.45
CA THR A 2 -10.64 8.36 33.16
C THR A 2 -10.45 7.30 32.09
N HIS A 3 -11.28 7.34 31.04
CA HIS A 3 -11.09 6.51 29.85
C HIS A 3 -9.73 6.85 29.20
N PRO A 4 -8.96 5.86 28.71
CA PRO A 4 -7.82 6.16 27.86
C PRO A 4 -8.34 6.73 26.53
N SER A 5 -8.01 8.00 26.26
CA SER A 5 -8.24 8.64 24.97
C SER A 5 -7.49 7.88 23.87
N ALA A 6 -8.10 7.78 22.69
CA ALA A 6 -7.44 7.27 21.50
C ALA A 6 -6.13 8.05 21.25
N PRO A 7 -5.08 7.42 20.69
CA PRO A 7 -3.87 8.15 20.33
C PRO A 7 -4.22 9.24 19.30
N GLU A 8 -4.04 10.50 19.66
CA GLU A 8 -4.12 11.61 18.71
C GLU A 8 -3.01 11.42 17.67
N MET A 9 -3.40 11.29 16.40
CA MET A 9 -2.45 11.24 15.29
C MET A 9 -1.93 12.65 15.07
N GLU A 10 -0.66 12.89 15.40
CA GLU A 10 0.03 14.13 15.03
C GLU A 10 0.38 14.11 13.53
N TYR A 11 0.45 15.27 12.88
CA TYR A 11 0.79 15.41 11.46
C TYR A 11 1.93 16.43 11.27
N THR A 12 2.76 16.19 10.26
CA THR A 12 3.81 17.07 9.76
C THR A 12 3.46 17.59 8.38
N TRP A 13 3.84 18.83 8.11
CA TRP A 13 3.64 19.48 6.83
C TRP A 13 4.99 19.68 6.13
N TYR A 14 5.01 19.41 4.83
CA TYR A 14 6.20 19.53 3.99
C TYR A 14 5.88 20.29 2.70
N TRP A 15 6.90 20.90 2.10
CA TRP A 15 6.83 21.43 0.73
C TRP A 15 7.99 20.91 -0.12
N LEU A 16 7.75 20.72 -1.41
CA LEU A 16 8.73 20.22 -2.35
C LEU A 16 9.54 21.38 -2.96
N ASP A 17 10.86 21.35 -2.80
CA ASP A 17 11.74 22.34 -3.39
C ASP A 17 12.08 22.06 -4.86
N ASP A 18 12.76 23.01 -5.49
CA ASP A 18 13.08 22.95 -6.92
C ASP A 18 14.13 21.88 -7.24
N THR A 19 14.79 21.31 -6.22
CA THR A 19 15.74 20.19 -6.35
C THR A 19 15.07 18.83 -6.15
N GLY A 20 13.77 18.81 -5.81
CA GLY A 20 13.00 17.61 -5.51
C GLY A 20 13.13 17.13 -4.06
N GLN A 21 13.62 17.97 -3.14
CA GLN A 21 13.71 17.69 -1.72
C GLN A 21 12.48 18.23 -0.98
N TRP A 22 11.86 17.41 -0.13
CA TRP A 22 10.81 17.88 0.78
C TRP A 22 11.41 18.51 2.03
N ILE A 23 10.88 19.68 2.37
CA ILE A 23 11.32 20.51 3.48
C ILE A 23 10.17 20.66 4.47
N GLU A 24 10.40 20.35 5.74
CA GLU A 24 9.39 20.51 6.80
C GLU A 24 9.13 21.99 7.08
N TYR A 25 7.87 22.37 7.26
CA TYR A 25 7.53 23.72 7.68
C TYR A 25 7.95 24.00 9.12
N GLY A 26 8.77 25.04 9.28
CA GLY A 26 9.22 25.53 10.59
C GLY A 26 10.59 25.01 11.03
N GLU A 27 11.14 24.00 10.35
CA GLU A 27 12.48 23.49 10.65
C GLU A 27 13.57 24.30 9.91
N PRO A 28 14.74 24.52 10.54
CA PRO A 28 15.88 25.16 9.88
C PRO A 28 16.49 24.24 8.82
N HIS A 29 16.66 24.76 7.59
CA HIS A 29 17.31 24.05 6.50
C HIS A 29 18.57 24.81 6.03
N PRO A 30 19.67 24.12 5.65
CA PRO A 30 20.90 24.79 5.20
C PRO A 30 20.70 25.68 3.97
N ASP A 31 19.84 25.23 3.05
CA ASP A 31 19.67 25.85 1.73
C ASP A 31 18.41 26.72 1.61
N HIS A 32 17.55 26.76 2.65
CA HIS A 32 16.26 27.47 2.59
C HIS A 32 16.02 28.32 3.84
N CYS A 33 15.41 29.49 3.66
CA CYS A 33 14.98 30.32 4.80
C CYS A 33 13.84 29.63 5.55
N SER A 34 13.89 29.64 6.89
CA SER A 34 12.81 29.12 7.72
C SER A 34 11.52 29.91 7.51
N ALA A 35 10.42 29.17 7.33
CA ALA A 35 9.08 29.74 7.25
C ALA A 35 8.64 30.28 8.63
N THR A 36 7.81 31.33 8.62
CA THR A 36 7.18 31.86 9.84
C THR A 36 6.08 30.95 10.39
N VAL A 37 5.67 29.94 9.61
CA VAL A 37 4.70 28.91 10.00
C VAL A 37 5.41 27.60 10.29
N THR A 38 4.85 26.83 11.22
CA THR A 38 5.34 25.51 11.59
C THR A 38 4.31 24.44 11.20
N SER A 39 4.75 23.19 11.08
CA SER A 39 3.84 22.05 10.89
C SER A 39 2.68 22.00 11.88
N ALA A 40 2.94 22.31 13.17
CA ALA A 40 1.90 22.32 14.19
C ALA A 40 0.85 23.43 13.98
N LEU A 41 1.30 24.60 13.50
CA LEU A 41 0.38 25.70 13.18
C LEU A 41 -0.45 25.38 11.94
N LEU A 42 0.18 24.88 10.88
CA LEU A 42 -0.53 24.49 9.65
C LEU A 42 -1.55 23.40 9.93
N GLU A 43 -1.20 22.44 10.79
CA GLU A 43 -2.13 21.40 11.21
C GLU A 43 -3.36 21.96 11.93
N LYS A 44 -3.14 22.88 12.87
CA LYS A 44 -4.22 23.56 13.58
C LYS A 44 -5.15 24.33 12.63
N GLU A 45 -4.57 25.07 11.68
CA GLU A 45 -5.34 25.87 10.71
C GLU A 45 -6.09 24.97 9.73
N PHE A 46 -5.49 23.86 9.27
CA PHE A 46 -6.14 22.87 8.41
C PHE A 46 -7.34 22.20 9.08
N LEU A 47 -7.21 21.84 10.36
CA LEU A 47 -8.32 21.26 11.13
C LEU A 47 -9.45 22.27 11.38
N ALA A 48 -9.14 23.57 11.39
CA ALA A 48 -10.14 24.63 11.48
C ALA A 48 -10.87 24.88 10.15
N ASP A 49 -10.13 24.87 9.04
CA ASP A 49 -10.67 25.03 7.68
C ASP A 49 -9.81 24.28 6.66
N CYS A 50 -10.24 23.08 6.27
CA CYS A 50 -9.51 22.24 5.32
C CYS A 50 -9.56 22.74 3.86
N LYS A 51 -10.37 23.75 3.57
CA LYS A 51 -10.41 24.45 2.27
C LYS A 51 -9.80 25.86 2.37
N GLY A 52 -9.27 26.21 3.53
CA GLY A 52 -8.69 27.51 3.81
C GLY A 52 -7.34 27.70 3.14
N SER A 53 -6.78 28.88 3.35
CA SER A 53 -5.40 29.18 2.97
C SER A 53 -4.68 29.95 4.07
N VAL A 54 -3.37 29.75 4.16
CA VAL A 54 -2.51 30.39 5.15
C VAL A 54 -1.43 31.20 4.44
N VAL A 55 -1.32 32.48 4.79
CA VAL A 55 -0.27 33.36 4.28
C VAL A 55 0.88 33.42 5.26
N PHE A 56 2.11 33.23 4.77
CA PHE A 56 3.31 33.22 5.59
C PHE A 56 4.52 33.81 4.86
N ARG A 57 5.65 33.93 5.56
CA ARG A 57 6.91 34.41 4.99
C ARG A 57 8.02 33.37 5.16
N ALA A 58 8.94 33.33 4.23
CA ALA A 58 10.22 32.64 4.37
C ALA A 58 11.32 33.58 3.85
N GLY A 59 12.15 34.11 4.75
CA GLY A 59 13.08 35.18 4.40
C GLY A 59 12.37 36.47 3.97
N SER A 60 12.74 37.01 2.81
CA SER A 60 12.09 38.19 2.19
C SER A 60 10.78 37.86 1.49
N GLU A 61 10.56 36.60 1.15
CA GLU A 61 9.47 36.15 0.29
C GLU A 61 8.17 35.92 1.06
N LYS A 62 7.03 36.16 0.39
CA LYS A 62 5.69 35.89 0.89
C LYS A 62 5.07 34.74 0.12
N TYR A 63 4.41 33.84 0.83
CA TYR A 63 3.74 32.68 0.27
C TYR A 63 2.30 32.59 0.78
N ALA A 64 1.43 32.00 -0.03
CA ALA A 64 0.11 31.53 0.37
C ALA A 64 0.05 30.01 0.17
N LEU A 65 -0.29 29.27 1.22
CA LEU A 65 -0.52 27.83 1.18
C LEU A 65 -2.02 27.58 1.06
N SER A 66 -2.44 26.89 0.00
CA SER A 66 -3.80 26.39 -0.20
C SER A 66 -3.90 24.99 0.37
N PHE A 67 -4.81 24.77 1.32
CA PHE A 67 -5.07 23.44 1.86
C PHE A 67 -5.89 22.56 0.91
N GLU A 68 -6.78 23.16 0.12
CA GLU A 68 -7.60 22.45 -0.86
C GLU A 68 -6.75 21.90 -2.00
N ASP A 69 -5.85 22.73 -2.52
CA ASP A 69 -5.02 22.38 -3.67
C ASP A 69 -3.70 21.69 -3.27
N MET A 70 -3.36 21.70 -1.97
CA MET A 70 -2.10 21.19 -1.44
C MET A 70 -0.87 21.77 -2.18
N VAL A 71 -0.88 23.10 -2.36
CA VAL A 71 0.23 23.86 -2.94
C VAL A 71 0.52 25.12 -2.13
N GLN A 72 1.78 25.56 -2.18
CA GLN A 72 2.15 26.91 -1.79
C GLN A 72 2.47 27.74 -3.03
N ILE A 73 2.07 29.00 -3.03
CA ILE A 73 2.25 29.94 -4.13
C ILE A 73 3.06 31.13 -3.62
N ASN A 74 4.18 31.43 -4.28
CA ASN A 74 4.92 32.66 -4.01
C ASN A 74 4.10 33.86 -4.54
N LEU A 75 3.78 34.80 -3.67
CA LEU A 75 2.91 35.94 -4.01
C LEU A 75 3.64 37.04 -4.81
N SER A 76 4.97 37.03 -4.83
CA SER A 76 5.79 37.96 -5.61
C SER A 76 5.91 37.52 -7.07
N TYR A 77 6.05 36.22 -7.31
CA TYR A 77 6.41 35.66 -8.62
C TYR A 77 5.37 34.71 -9.22
N GLY A 78 4.38 34.27 -8.42
CA GLY A 78 3.37 33.29 -8.83
C GLY A 78 3.86 31.86 -8.97
N THR A 79 5.07 31.54 -8.49
CA THR A 79 5.60 30.18 -8.56
C THR A 79 4.90 29.27 -7.56
N GLU A 80 4.48 28.09 -8.03
CA GLU A 80 3.78 27.10 -7.22
C GLU A 80 4.72 25.96 -6.82
N ARG A 81 4.57 25.46 -5.59
CA ARG A 81 5.29 24.29 -5.08
C ARG A 81 4.31 23.37 -4.37
N VAL A 82 4.49 22.06 -4.56
CA VAL A 82 3.62 21.04 -3.97
C VAL A 82 3.83 20.97 -2.45
N VAL A 83 2.74 20.75 -1.72
CA VAL A 83 2.69 20.60 -0.26
C VAL A 83 2.18 19.19 0.09
N ALA A 84 2.65 18.62 1.19
CA ALA A 84 2.19 17.34 1.71
C ALA A 84 1.97 17.39 3.22
N ARG A 85 0.90 16.74 3.69
CA ARG A 85 0.55 16.56 5.10
C ARG A 85 0.63 15.07 5.45
N LEU A 86 1.52 14.68 6.35
CA LEU A 86 1.82 13.28 6.67
C LEU A 86 1.77 13.02 8.18
N PRO A 87 1.27 11.87 8.68
CA PRO A 87 1.26 11.60 10.12
C PRO A 87 2.67 11.49 10.72
N LYS A 88 2.92 12.14 11.87
CA LYS A 88 4.06 11.89 12.77
C LYS A 88 3.83 10.57 13.49
N PHE A 89 4.35 9.48 12.95
CA PHE A 89 4.41 8.24 13.73
C PHE A 89 5.56 8.31 14.73
N LEU A 90 5.19 8.25 16.02
CA LEU A 90 6.03 8.26 17.21
C LEU A 90 7.41 7.61 16.99
N HIS A 91 8.42 8.45 16.77
CA HIS A 91 9.79 8.07 17.02
C HIS A 91 9.95 7.93 18.54
N SER A 92 10.08 6.70 19.05
CA SER A 92 10.72 6.54 20.35
C SER A 92 12.17 6.98 20.19
N GLU A 93 12.57 7.98 20.97
CA GLU A 93 13.91 8.53 21.01
C GLU A 93 14.98 7.43 21.12
N CYS A 94 15.97 7.50 20.25
CA CYS A 94 17.35 7.25 20.65
C CYS A 94 18.25 8.12 19.78
N GLU A 95 18.81 9.14 20.44
CA GLU A 95 19.71 10.14 19.90
C GLU A 95 20.96 9.56 19.23
N LYS A 96 21.49 10.38 18.30
CA LYS A 96 22.87 10.43 17.79
C LYS A 96 23.25 9.34 16.80
N ASP A 97 22.95 9.58 15.52
CA ASP A 97 24.05 9.72 14.55
C ASP A 97 23.64 10.41 13.24
N LYS A 98 24.32 11.53 12.99
CA LYS A 98 24.80 12.07 11.71
C LYS A 98 23.89 11.99 10.47
N ARG A 99 23.35 13.17 10.12
CA ARG A 99 23.33 13.78 8.77
C ARG A 99 23.44 12.75 7.64
N HIS A 100 22.34 12.08 7.34
CA HIS A 100 22.17 11.44 6.04
C HIS A 100 20.97 12.10 5.38
N ASN A 101 21.27 12.75 4.27
CA ASN A 101 20.35 13.31 3.30
C ASN A 101 19.13 12.40 3.15
N ILE A 102 17.99 12.87 3.65
CA ILE A 102 16.71 12.24 3.41
C ILE A 102 16.37 12.57 1.96
N THR A 103 16.88 11.77 1.03
CA THR A 103 16.42 11.77 -0.35
C THR A 103 14.98 11.29 -0.32
N LEU A 104 14.02 12.21 -0.33
CA LEU A 104 12.60 11.92 -0.46
C LEU A 104 12.24 11.47 -1.89
N SER A 105 12.88 10.41 -2.37
CA SER A 105 12.43 9.71 -3.60
C SER A 105 11.21 8.81 -3.34
N ARG A 106 10.42 9.06 -2.28
CA ARG A 106 9.82 7.97 -1.49
C ARG A 106 8.29 7.99 -1.39
N PHE A 107 7.59 8.80 -2.20
CA PHE A 107 6.13 8.82 -2.28
C PHE A 107 5.60 8.88 -3.72
N VAL A 108 6.30 8.25 -4.66
CA VAL A 108 5.88 8.20 -6.06
C VAL A 108 5.05 6.93 -6.26
N CYS A 109 3.77 7.09 -6.65
CA CYS A 109 3.01 5.98 -7.21
C CYS A 109 3.82 5.34 -8.35
N PRO A 110 3.74 4.02 -8.56
CA PRO A 110 4.58 3.36 -9.55
C PRO A 110 4.52 4.07 -10.92
N PRO A 111 5.65 4.24 -11.62
CA PRO A 111 5.70 5.07 -12.83
C PRO A 111 4.82 4.53 -13.97
N GLU A 112 4.41 3.27 -13.89
CA GLU A 112 3.52 2.60 -14.83
C GLU A 112 2.03 2.92 -14.56
N TRP A 113 1.72 3.54 -13.41
CA TRP A 113 0.36 3.96 -13.08
C TRP A 113 -0.11 5.09 -13.97
N ASP A 114 -1.39 5.05 -14.30
CA ASP A 114 -2.05 6.11 -15.04
C ASP A 114 -2.29 7.28 -14.09
N LYS A 115 -1.56 8.38 -14.31
CA LYS A 115 -1.63 9.58 -13.48
C LYS A 115 -3.00 10.27 -13.50
N SER A 116 -3.82 10.00 -14.53
CA SER A 116 -5.19 10.52 -14.62
C SER A 116 -6.20 9.71 -13.81
N ALA A 117 -5.81 8.53 -13.33
CA ALA A 117 -6.64 7.62 -12.53
C ALA A 117 -6.07 7.46 -11.11
N LEU A 118 -5.68 8.58 -10.50
CA LEU A 118 -5.20 8.66 -9.12
C LEU A 118 -6.20 9.50 -8.30
N PRO A 119 -7.18 8.87 -7.64
CA PRO A 119 -8.07 9.58 -6.75
C PRO A 119 -7.33 10.00 -5.48
N ASP A 120 -7.72 11.13 -4.88
CA ASP A 120 -7.17 11.58 -3.59
C ASP A 120 -7.49 10.57 -2.47
N ILE A 121 -8.69 9.99 -2.51
CA ILE A 121 -9.17 8.95 -1.59
C ILE A 121 -9.88 7.86 -2.40
N GLY A 122 -9.61 6.60 -2.06
CA GLY A 122 -10.24 5.43 -2.68
C GLY A 122 -9.38 4.81 -3.78
N PHE A 123 -10.03 4.22 -4.79
CA PHE A 123 -9.35 3.52 -5.87
C PHE A 123 -9.97 3.78 -7.24
N GLU A 124 -9.14 3.64 -8.27
CA GLU A 124 -9.59 3.56 -9.66
C GLU A 124 -9.17 2.22 -10.30
N LEU A 125 -9.94 1.78 -11.29
CA LEU A 125 -9.67 0.54 -12.03
C LEU A 125 -9.24 0.85 -13.46
N VAL A 126 -7.95 0.68 -13.75
CA VAL A 126 -7.38 0.91 -15.07
C VAL A 126 -7.34 -0.41 -15.86
N LYS A 127 -8.11 -0.50 -16.94
CA LYS A 127 -8.08 -1.66 -17.83
C LYS A 127 -6.75 -1.73 -18.57
N LEU A 128 -6.05 -2.85 -18.45
CA LEU A 128 -4.77 -3.05 -19.14
C LEU A 128 -4.97 -3.52 -20.59
N SER A 129 -4.10 -3.04 -21.47
CA SER A 129 -4.02 -3.54 -22.85
C SER A 129 -3.49 -4.98 -22.87
N ASN A 130 -4.11 -5.86 -23.66
CA ASN A 130 -3.69 -7.25 -23.79
C ASN A 130 -2.31 -7.42 -24.48
N THR A 131 -1.78 -6.35 -25.08
CA THR A 131 -0.45 -6.31 -25.69
C THR A 131 0.64 -5.78 -24.76
N SER A 132 0.30 -5.33 -23.53
CA SER A 132 1.29 -4.76 -22.61
C SER A 132 2.13 -5.85 -21.94
N CYS A 133 3.40 -5.52 -21.63
CA CYS A 133 4.29 -6.43 -20.87
C CYS A 133 3.72 -6.77 -19.48
N GLU A 134 3.03 -5.81 -18.86
CA GLU A 134 2.35 -5.99 -17.57
C GLU A 134 1.23 -7.03 -17.67
N TYR A 135 0.38 -6.93 -18.70
CA TYR A 135 -0.68 -7.90 -18.95
C TYR A 135 -0.13 -9.30 -19.19
N GLU A 136 0.87 -9.41 -20.07
CA GLU A 136 1.49 -10.68 -20.43
C GLU A 136 2.13 -11.37 -19.21
N LYS A 137 2.74 -10.60 -18.29
CA LYS A 137 3.27 -11.13 -17.03
C LYS A 137 2.18 -11.79 -16.18
N ILE A 138 1.05 -11.12 -15.97
CA ILE A 138 -0.05 -11.65 -15.16
C ILE A 138 -0.74 -12.83 -15.86
N LYS A 139 -0.94 -12.73 -17.18
CA LYS A 139 -1.47 -13.81 -18.01
C LYS A 139 -0.66 -15.10 -17.86
N ARG A 140 0.67 -15.02 -17.99
CA ARG A 140 1.56 -16.18 -17.82
C ARG A 140 1.46 -16.80 -16.43
N LEU A 141 1.31 -16.01 -15.38
CA LEU A 141 1.13 -16.54 -14.03
C LEU A 141 -0.19 -17.28 -13.88
N PHE A 142 -1.27 -16.75 -14.46
CA PHE A 142 -2.60 -17.35 -14.42
C PHE A 142 -2.67 -18.66 -15.23
N GLU A 143 -2.19 -18.64 -16.48
CA GLU A 143 -2.27 -19.77 -17.42
C GLU A 143 -1.45 -20.98 -17.00
N LYS A 144 -0.46 -20.83 -16.09
CA LYS A 144 0.30 -21.96 -15.54
C LYS A 144 -0.58 -23.05 -14.91
N THR A 145 -1.73 -22.68 -14.37
CA THR A 145 -2.61 -23.62 -13.64
C THR A 145 -4.08 -23.55 -14.05
N MET A 146 -4.45 -22.65 -14.97
CA MET A 146 -5.83 -22.38 -15.37
C MET A 146 -6.05 -22.73 -16.84
N GLU A 147 -5.66 -23.94 -17.23
CA GLU A 147 -5.94 -24.48 -18.57
C GLU A 147 -7.47 -24.57 -18.80
N GLY A 148 -7.92 -24.27 -20.02
CA GLY A 148 -9.35 -24.26 -20.37
C GLY A 148 -10.12 -23.02 -19.92
N TYR A 149 -9.43 -21.96 -19.46
CA TYR A 149 -10.02 -20.66 -19.15
C TYR A 149 -9.42 -19.54 -20.01
N CYS A 150 -10.25 -18.57 -20.38
CA CYS A 150 -9.83 -17.37 -21.11
C CYS A 150 -9.94 -16.13 -20.24
N ILE A 151 -8.91 -15.29 -20.26
CA ILE A 151 -8.94 -13.96 -19.60
C ILE A 151 -9.80 -13.03 -20.47
N GLU A 152 -10.88 -12.50 -19.88
CA GLU A 152 -11.75 -11.51 -20.52
C GLU A 152 -11.22 -10.09 -20.31
N GLN A 153 -10.74 -9.81 -19.09
CA GLN A 153 -10.30 -8.49 -18.70
C GLN A 153 -9.28 -8.57 -17.55
N LEU A 154 -8.26 -7.71 -17.63
CA LEU A 154 -7.34 -7.46 -16.54
C LEU A 154 -7.39 -5.98 -16.19
N GLN A 155 -7.64 -5.67 -14.92
CA GLN A 155 -7.68 -4.31 -14.41
C GLN A 155 -6.61 -4.14 -13.34
N ARG A 156 -5.79 -3.10 -13.46
CA ARG A 156 -4.93 -2.63 -12.38
C ARG A 156 -5.76 -1.79 -11.42
N ILE A 157 -5.59 -2.07 -10.14
CA ILE A 157 -6.15 -1.25 -9.07
C ILE A 157 -5.14 -0.16 -8.73
N GLN A 158 -5.56 1.09 -8.79
CA GLN A 158 -4.76 2.24 -8.38
C GLN A 158 -5.38 2.86 -7.14
N ASN A 159 -4.89 2.46 -5.97
CA ASN A 159 -5.26 3.03 -4.68
C ASN A 159 -4.01 3.66 -4.04
N PRO A 160 -3.81 4.99 -4.17
CA PRO A 160 -2.61 5.66 -3.67
C PRO A 160 -2.42 5.48 -2.16
N THR A 161 -3.49 5.52 -1.38
CA THR A 161 -3.43 5.38 0.08
C THR A 161 -2.95 3.99 0.48
N LEU A 162 -3.53 2.93 -0.09
CA LEU A 162 -3.08 1.56 0.19
C LEU A 162 -1.65 1.31 -0.29
N TRP A 163 -1.26 1.89 -1.42
CA TRP A 163 0.11 1.77 -1.94
C TRP A 163 1.13 2.42 -1.01
N GLN A 164 0.87 3.63 -0.51
CA GLN A 164 1.76 4.32 0.42
C GLN A 164 1.98 3.50 1.69
N VAL A 165 0.91 2.95 2.26
CA VAL A 165 1.00 2.14 3.48
C VAL A 165 1.75 0.82 3.22
N PHE A 166 1.53 0.19 2.06
CA PHE A 166 2.25 -1.01 1.64
C PHE A 166 3.76 -0.76 1.49
N GLN A 167 4.14 0.33 0.82
CA GLN A 167 5.54 0.71 0.65
C GLN A 167 6.21 1.06 1.98
N TRP A 168 5.51 1.77 2.86
CA TRP A 168 6.00 2.01 4.23
C TRP A 168 6.24 0.70 4.98
N GLN A 169 5.31 -0.26 4.91
CA GLN A 169 5.46 -1.56 5.56
C GLN A 169 6.65 -2.33 5.00
N LYS A 170 6.85 -2.33 3.67
CA LYS A 170 8.02 -2.92 3.01
C LYS A 170 9.31 -2.36 3.57
N GLU A 171 9.40 -1.04 3.68
CA GLU A 171 10.59 -0.37 4.19
C GLU A 171 10.87 -0.68 5.67
N GLN A 172 9.82 -0.83 6.50
CA GLN A 172 10.01 -1.26 7.89
C GLN A 172 10.56 -2.69 7.95
N MET A 173 10.03 -3.60 7.14
CA MET A 173 10.49 -4.98 7.06
C MET A 173 11.95 -5.06 6.59
N GLU A 174 12.34 -4.25 5.60
CA GLU A 174 13.72 -4.16 5.11
C GLU A 174 14.68 -3.65 6.20
N LYS A 175 14.32 -2.58 6.91
CA LYS A 175 15.11 -2.04 8.04
C LYS A 175 15.31 -3.09 9.14
N LEU A 176 14.25 -3.78 9.52
CA LEU A 176 14.30 -4.86 10.52
C LEU A 176 15.14 -6.06 10.03
N ASN A 177 15.25 -6.25 8.72
CA ASN A 177 16.05 -7.30 8.12
C ASN A 177 17.47 -6.86 7.69
N LYS A 178 18.05 -5.88 8.38
CA LYS A 178 19.40 -5.35 8.11
C LYS A 178 19.53 -4.76 6.69
N SER A 179 18.51 -4.04 6.26
CA SER A 179 18.40 -3.40 4.94
C SER A 179 18.49 -4.38 3.77
N LYS A 180 18.14 -5.65 4.00
CA LYS A 180 17.98 -6.63 2.92
C LYS A 180 16.61 -6.48 2.27
N PRO A 181 16.50 -6.62 0.94
CA PRO A 181 15.21 -6.66 0.26
C PRO A 181 14.28 -7.70 0.87
N VAL A 182 13.01 -7.32 1.02
CA VAL A 182 11.95 -8.21 1.49
C VAL A 182 11.51 -9.13 0.35
N ASP A 183 11.25 -10.40 0.65
CA ASP A 183 10.61 -11.32 -0.30
C ASP A 183 9.18 -10.83 -0.56
N GLU A 184 8.95 -10.37 -1.79
CA GLU A 184 7.69 -9.84 -2.29
C GLU A 184 7.21 -10.71 -3.46
N ARG A 185 5.96 -11.17 -3.39
CA ARG A 185 5.38 -12.08 -4.38
C ARG A 185 4.06 -11.58 -4.92
N LEU A 186 3.81 -11.88 -6.19
CA LEU A 186 2.49 -11.78 -6.79
C LEU A 186 1.74 -13.09 -6.52
N LEU A 187 0.64 -13.03 -5.79
CA LEU A 187 -0.14 -14.19 -5.37
C LEU A 187 -1.62 -13.99 -5.65
N PHE A 188 -2.33 -15.10 -5.85
CA PHE A 188 -3.75 -15.11 -6.16
C PHE A 188 -4.62 -15.13 -4.90
N HIS A 189 -5.78 -14.49 -4.97
CA HIS A 189 -6.81 -14.56 -3.93
C HIS A 189 -8.20 -14.62 -4.56
N GLY A 190 -8.90 -15.74 -4.35
CA GLY A 190 -10.30 -15.89 -4.73
C GLY A 190 -11.22 -15.38 -3.63
N THR A 191 -12.29 -14.68 -4.01
CA THR A 191 -13.28 -14.17 -3.06
C THR A 191 -14.67 -14.10 -3.66
N ASN A 192 -15.68 -13.89 -2.81
CA ASN A 192 -17.04 -13.63 -3.25
C ASN A 192 -17.13 -12.24 -3.94
N PRO A 193 -17.85 -12.12 -5.08
CA PRO A 193 -18.08 -10.84 -5.73
C PRO A 193 -18.58 -9.71 -4.81
N SER A 194 -19.28 -10.02 -3.71
CA SER A 194 -19.74 -9.03 -2.73
C SER A 194 -18.60 -8.29 -2.01
N HIS A 195 -17.41 -8.88 -1.91
CA HIS A 195 -16.27 -8.30 -1.19
C HIS A 195 -15.31 -7.52 -2.09
N VAL A 196 -15.46 -7.60 -3.42
CA VAL A 196 -14.50 -7.02 -4.36
C VAL A 196 -14.33 -5.52 -4.14
N SER A 197 -15.44 -4.76 -4.04
CA SER A 197 -15.37 -3.32 -3.84
C SER A 197 -14.74 -2.95 -2.50
N ALA A 198 -15.06 -3.71 -1.43
CA ALA A 198 -14.50 -3.48 -0.11
C ALA A 198 -12.99 -3.75 -0.07
N ILE A 199 -12.51 -4.79 -0.76
CA ILE A 199 -11.08 -5.11 -0.83
C ILE A 199 -10.30 -4.02 -1.58
N CYS A 200 -10.84 -3.52 -2.70
CA CYS A 200 -10.19 -2.44 -3.45
C CYS A 200 -10.08 -1.13 -2.65
N GLU A 201 -11.10 -0.84 -1.84
CA GLU A 201 -11.17 0.38 -1.04
C GLU A 201 -10.36 0.27 0.27
N GLN A 202 -10.52 -0.84 1.00
CA GLN A 202 -10.12 -0.99 2.39
C GLN A 202 -9.04 -2.06 2.63
N ASN A 203 -8.60 -2.73 1.57
CA ASN A 203 -7.68 -3.88 1.60
C ASN A 203 -8.34 -5.18 2.12
N PHE A 204 -7.58 -6.27 2.14
CA PHE A 204 -8.04 -7.58 2.61
C PHE A 204 -8.20 -7.61 4.14
N ASP A 205 -9.37 -8.05 4.61
CA ASP A 205 -9.64 -8.26 6.04
C ASP A 205 -10.18 -9.67 6.26
N TRP A 206 -9.33 -10.55 6.79
CA TRP A 206 -9.69 -11.94 7.07
C TRP A 206 -10.84 -12.09 8.08
N ARG A 207 -11.14 -11.06 8.88
CA ARG A 207 -12.28 -11.05 9.81
C ARG A 207 -13.61 -10.92 9.06
N ILE A 208 -13.58 -10.40 7.84
CA ILE A 208 -14.74 -10.18 6.97
C ILE A 208 -14.79 -11.23 5.86
N CYS A 209 -13.64 -11.63 5.30
CA CYS A 209 -13.55 -12.53 4.16
C CYS A 209 -13.80 -14.02 4.48
N GLY A 210 -14.12 -14.36 5.74
CA GLY A 210 -14.49 -15.71 6.18
C GLY A 210 -13.29 -16.64 6.37
N THR A 211 -13.30 -17.39 7.48
CA THR A 211 -12.22 -18.32 7.87
C THR A 211 -12.42 -19.72 7.27
N HIS A 212 -12.51 -19.83 5.94
CA HIS A 212 -12.59 -21.15 5.31
C HIS A 212 -11.23 -21.85 5.44
N GLY A 213 -11.14 -22.90 6.26
CA GLY A 213 -9.95 -23.74 6.38
C GLY A 213 -8.71 -22.98 6.90
N THR A 214 -8.77 -22.47 8.13
CA THR A 214 -7.64 -21.76 8.78
C THR A 214 -6.49 -22.69 9.23
N MET A 215 -6.13 -23.71 8.44
CA MET A 215 -5.15 -24.74 8.84
C MET A 215 -3.74 -24.19 9.16
N TYR A 216 -3.41 -23.02 8.62
CA TYR A 216 -2.09 -22.41 8.69
C TYR A 216 -2.08 -21.07 9.44
N GLY A 217 -3.21 -20.68 10.01
CA GLY A 217 -3.37 -19.47 10.84
C GLY A 217 -4.63 -18.68 10.52
N LYS A 218 -5.01 -17.78 11.43
CA LYS A 218 -6.12 -16.84 11.26
C LYS A 218 -5.62 -15.55 10.61
N GLY A 219 -5.43 -15.60 9.30
CA GLY A 219 -4.99 -14.47 8.48
C GLY A 219 -5.61 -14.53 7.09
N SER A 220 -5.19 -13.61 6.22
CA SER A 220 -5.56 -13.56 4.81
C SER A 220 -4.73 -14.57 4.02
N TYR A 221 -5.40 -15.42 3.23
CA TYR A 221 -4.79 -16.51 2.48
C TYR A 221 -4.51 -16.10 1.03
N PHE A 222 -3.33 -16.43 0.53
CA PHE A 222 -2.90 -16.17 -0.84
C PHE A 222 -2.26 -17.42 -1.42
N ALA A 223 -2.55 -17.73 -2.67
CA ALA A 223 -2.04 -18.91 -3.35
C ALA A 223 -1.02 -18.54 -4.43
N ARG A 224 0.03 -19.36 -4.57
CA ARG A 224 0.94 -19.31 -5.73
C ARG A 224 0.20 -19.62 -7.02
N ASP A 225 -0.69 -20.60 -6.97
CA ASP A 225 -1.38 -21.17 -8.11
C ASP A 225 -2.82 -20.65 -8.18
N ALA A 226 -3.23 -20.14 -9.35
CA ALA A 226 -4.55 -19.56 -9.55
C ALA A 226 -5.68 -20.60 -9.40
N SER A 227 -5.42 -21.86 -9.76
CA SER A 227 -6.37 -22.97 -9.62
C SER A 227 -6.80 -23.25 -8.19
N TYR A 228 -5.91 -23.04 -7.21
CA TYR A 228 -6.27 -23.15 -5.80
C TYR A 228 -7.24 -22.03 -5.40
N SER A 229 -6.92 -20.80 -5.78
CA SER A 229 -7.76 -19.63 -5.49
C SER A 229 -9.11 -19.66 -6.23
N HIS A 230 -9.18 -20.28 -7.42
CA HIS A 230 -10.42 -20.44 -8.18
C HIS A 230 -11.52 -21.16 -7.38
N GLN A 231 -11.16 -22.09 -6.50
CA GLN A 231 -12.10 -22.83 -5.64
C GLN A 231 -12.91 -21.90 -4.70
N TYR A 232 -12.40 -20.70 -4.45
CA TYR A 232 -13.03 -19.67 -3.63
C TYR A 232 -13.71 -18.57 -4.45
N CYS A 233 -13.62 -18.63 -5.78
CA CYS A 233 -14.30 -17.71 -6.68
C CYS A 233 -15.73 -18.18 -6.95
N SER A 234 -16.71 -17.29 -6.79
CA SER A 234 -18.08 -17.56 -7.24
C SER A 234 -18.33 -16.98 -8.63
N SER A 235 -18.92 -17.77 -9.54
CA SER A 235 -19.27 -17.29 -10.87
C SER A 235 -20.48 -16.37 -10.83
N ARG A 236 -20.49 -15.34 -11.67
CA ARG A 236 -21.67 -14.52 -11.97
C ARG A 236 -21.89 -14.53 -13.48
N ARG A 237 -22.95 -15.21 -13.93
CA ARG A 237 -23.26 -15.41 -15.37
C ARG A 237 -22.09 -16.06 -16.15
N GLY A 238 -21.44 -17.06 -15.54
CA GLY A 238 -20.32 -17.78 -16.16
C GLY A 238 -18.97 -17.06 -16.12
N ARG A 239 -18.90 -15.87 -15.49
CA ARG A 239 -17.66 -15.10 -15.31
C ARG A 239 -17.17 -15.18 -13.88
N TYR A 240 -15.86 -15.34 -13.74
CA TYR A 240 -15.16 -15.40 -12.48
C TYR A 240 -14.30 -14.16 -12.30
N ARG A 241 -14.02 -13.81 -11.04
CA ARG A 241 -13.10 -12.75 -10.65
C ARG A 241 -12.12 -13.28 -9.63
N ILE A 242 -10.85 -12.98 -9.82
CA ILE A 242 -9.77 -13.35 -8.91
C ILE A 242 -8.86 -12.14 -8.73
N PHE A 243 -8.37 -11.92 -7.51
CA PHE A 243 -7.37 -10.90 -7.25
C PHE A 243 -5.97 -11.45 -7.53
N VAL A 244 -5.09 -10.58 -8.01
CA VAL A 244 -3.64 -10.77 -7.94
C VAL A 244 -3.08 -9.68 -7.05
N ALA A 245 -2.56 -10.07 -5.89
CA ALA A 245 -2.04 -9.15 -4.89
C ALA A 245 -0.51 -9.16 -4.88
N GLN A 246 0.10 -8.00 -4.61
CA GLN A 246 1.49 -7.92 -4.16
C GLN A 246 1.52 -8.18 -2.66
N VAL A 247 2.33 -9.13 -2.24
CA VAL A 247 2.37 -9.62 -0.87
C VAL A 247 3.80 -9.65 -0.37
N LEU A 248 4.06 -8.93 0.72
CA LEU A 248 5.34 -8.94 1.44
C LEU A 248 5.41 -10.18 2.33
N VAL A 249 5.78 -11.31 1.73
CA VAL A 249 5.83 -12.60 2.45
C VAL A 249 7.00 -12.65 3.44
N GLY A 250 8.07 -11.89 3.19
CA GLY A 250 9.24 -11.81 4.07
C GLY A 250 9.83 -13.19 4.38
N ASP A 251 10.35 -13.36 5.59
CA ASP A 251 10.72 -14.71 6.03
C ASP A 251 9.50 -15.41 6.61
N PHE A 252 9.22 -16.60 6.11
CA PHE A 252 8.06 -17.39 6.46
C PHE A 252 8.44 -18.67 7.23
N VAL A 253 7.43 -19.27 7.84
CA VAL A 253 7.53 -20.51 8.61
C VAL A 253 6.26 -21.34 8.43
N GLN A 254 6.33 -22.63 8.68
CA GLN A 254 5.13 -23.48 8.59
C GLN A 254 4.03 -22.97 9.53
N GLY A 255 2.83 -22.84 8.98
CA GLY A 255 1.67 -22.34 9.69
C GLY A 255 1.06 -23.34 10.66
N ASN A 256 0.18 -22.83 11.51
CA ASN A 256 -0.59 -23.63 12.45
C ASN A 256 -1.96 -22.97 12.66
N GLU A 257 -3.01 -23.79 12.77
CA GLU A 257 -4.39 -23.33 12.92
C GLU A 257 -4.62 -22.35 14.10
N LYS A 258 -3.79 -22.45 15.13
CA LYS A 258 -3.91 -21.65 16.35
C LYS A 258 -3.25 -20.29 16.23
N TYR A 259 -2.45 -20.04 15.19
CA TYR A 259 -1.73 -18.79 15.04
C TYR A 259 -2.69 -17.64 14.74
N LEU A 260 -2.61 -16.59 15.56
CA LEU A 260 -3.26 -15.29 15.36
C LEU A 260 -2.29 -14.25 14.78
N ARG A 261 -1.00 -14.59 14.77
CA ARG A 261 0.13 -13.85 14.21
C ARG A 261 1.27 -14.85 13.97
N PRO A 262 2.27 -14.52 13.14
CA PRO A 262 3.40 -15.41 12.93
C PRO A 262 4.13 -15.71 14.26
N PRO A 263 4.70 -16.92 14.43
CA PRO A 263 5.41 -17.28 15.64
C PRO A 263 6.76 -16.54 15.74
N PRO A 264 7.39 -16.50 16.93
CA PRO A 264 8.73 -15.95 17.11
C PRO A 264 9.79 -16.78 16.39
N ARG A 265 10.86 -16.13 15.96
CA ARG A 265 12.01 -16.78 15.32
C ARG A 265 12.85 -17.55 16.35
N PRO A 266 13.45 -18.70 15.96
CA PRO A 266 14.41 -19.41 16.81
C PRO A 266 15.52 -18.47 17.28
N GLY A 267 15.80 -18.46 18.58
CA GLY A 267 16.85 -17.63 19.19
C GLY A 267 16.50 -16.15 19.41
N CYS A 268 15.37 -15.65 18.90
CA CYS A 268 14.97 -14.24 19.02
C CYS A 268 13.47 -14.10 19.34
N LYS A 269 13.09 -14.16 20.62
CA LYS A 269 11.68 -14.08 21.05
C LYS A 269 10.96 -12.77 20.64
N ASN A 270 11.72 -11.69 20.49
CA ASN A 270 11.18 -10.37 20.13
C ASN A 270 11.03 -10.15 18.62
N ARG A 271 11.48 -11.09 17.77
CA ARG A 271 11.36 -11.00 16.32
C ARG A 271 10.49 -12.12 15.80
N LEU A 272 9.36 -11.78 15.21
CA LEU A 272 8.46 -12.74 14.59
C LEU A 272 8.91 -13.07 13.17
N TYR A 273 8.40 -14.17 12.64
CA TYR A 273 8.32 -14.35 11.19
C TYR A 273 7.36 -13.32 10.58
N ASP A 274 7.42 -13.17 9.28
CA ASP A 274 6.65 -12.16 8.55
C ASP A 274 5.34 -12.76 7.99
N SER A 275 5.33 -14.05 7.66
CA SER A 275 4.14 -14.79 7.23
C SER A 275 4.21 -16.27 7.61
N CYS A 276 3.12 -17.00 7.38
CA CYS A 276 3.06 -18.45 7.54
C CYS A 276 2.78 -19.13 6.20
N VAL A 277 3.23 -20.37 6.02
CA VAL A 277 3.05 -21.15 4.79
C VAL A 277 2.60 -22.57 5.06
N ASP A 278 2.13 -23.26 4.02
CA ASP A 278 1.82 -24.69 4.05
C ASP A 278 3.07 -25.58 4.13
N ASP A 279 4.06 -25.31 3.27
CA ASP A 279 5.37 -25.98 3.23
C ASP A 279 6.49 -24.94 3.15
N PRO A 280 7.42 -24.87 4.13
CA PRO A 280 8.58 -23.99 4.08
C PRO A 280 9.54 -24.23 2.92
N THR A 281 9.47 -25.39 2.26
CA THR A 281 10.41 -25.82 1.21
C THR A 281 9.92 -25.41 -0.18
N ASP A 282 8.66 -25.70 -0.50
CA ASP A 282 7.97 -25.24 -1.71
C ASP A 282 6.57 -24.68 -1.36
N PRO A 283 6.50 -23.44 -0.88
CA PRO A 283 5.24 -22.88 -0.39
C PRO A 283 4.27 -22.61 -1.54
N SER A 284 3.07 -23.17 -1.44
CA SER A 284 1.96 -22.95 -2.37
C SER A 284 0.89 -22.03 -1.79
N ILE A 285 0.82 -21.91 -0.46
CA ILE A 285 -0.11 -21.08 0.28
C ILE A 285 0.66 -20.18 1.25
N PHE A 286 0.30 -18.90 1.27
CA PHE A 286 0.81 -17.91 2.21
C PHE A 286 -0.33 -17.35 3.05
N VAL A 287 -0.11 -17.26 4.37
CA VAL A 287 -1.02 -16.64 5.33
C VAL A 287 -0.38 -15.39 5.90
N VAL A 288 -1.03 -14.26 5.67
CA VAL A 288 -0.58 -12.94 6.09
C VAL A 288 -1.55 -12.37 7.11
N PHE A 289 -1.00 -11.88 8.22
CA PHE A 289 -1.78 -11.46 9.39
C PHE A 289 -1.91 -9.93 9.48
N GLU A 290 -0.96 -9.19 8.92
CA GLU A 290 -0.97 -7.73 8.86
C GLU A 290 -1.42 -7.26 7.47
N LYS A 291 -2.50 -6.48 7.42
CA LYS A 291 -3.11 -6.04 6.15
C LYS A 291 -2.17 -5.13 5.34
N HIS A 292 -1.28 -4.40 6.01
CA HIS A 292 -0.32 -3.51 5.35
C HIS A 292 0.78 -4.26 4.59
N GLN A 293 0.93 -5.59 4.79
CA GLN A 293 1.81 -6.43 3.99
C GLN A 293 1.23 -6.78 2.61
N ILE A 294 0.02 -6.31 2.30
CA ILE A 294 -0.72 -6.70 1.10
C ILE A 294 -1.14 -5.45 0.33
N TYR A 295 -0.97 -5.48 -0.98
CA TYR A 295 -1.56 -4.53 -1.90
C TYR A 295 -2.38 -5.27 -2.96
N PRO A 296 -3.71 -5.04 -3.06
CA PRO A 296 -4.52 -5.62 -4.13
C PRO A 296 -4.13 -4.95 -5.46
N ALA A 297 -3.29 -5.60 -6.26
CA ALA A 297 -2.69 -4.97 -7.43
C ALA A 297 -3.57 -5.08 -8.69
N TYR A 298 -4.23 -6.22 -8.88
CA TYR A 298 -5.04 -6.48 -10.06
C TYR A 298 -6.32 -7.25 -9.76
N ILE A 299 -7.33 -7.04 -10.61
CA ILE A 299 -8.51 -7.90 -10.76
C ILE A 299 -8.44 -8.55 -12.14
N LEU A 300 -8.50 -9.87 -12.17
CA LEU A 300 -8.56 -10.66 -13.39
C LEU A 300 -9.96 -11.25 -13.52
N GLU A 301 -10.65 -10.90 -14.60
CA GLU A 301 -11.94 -11.48 -15.00
C GLU A 301 -11.72 -12.53 -16.08
N TYR A 302 -12.33 -13.69 -15.92
CA TYR A 302 -12.12 -14.83 -16.81
C TYR A 302 -13.36 -15.74 -16.87
N SER A 303 -13.43 -16.57 -17.90
CA SER A 303 -14.50 -17.54 -18.12
C SER A 303 -13.95 -18.82 -18.75
N ILE A 304 -14.77 -19.86 -18.78
CA ILE A 304 -14.41 -21.14 -19.41
C ILE A 304 -14.26 -20.91 -20.91
N ASP A 305 -13.20 -21.45 -21.50
CA ASP A 305 -13.00 -21.41 -22.95
C ASP A 305 -14.12 -22.20 -23.65
N ALA A 306 -14.91 -21.51 -24.48
CA ALA A 306 -16.01 -22.12 -25.22
C ALA A 306 -15.53 -23.20 -26.20
N GLN A 307 -14.24 -23.26 -26.55
CA GLN A 307 -13.66 -24.33 -27.36
C GLN A 307 -13.56 -25.67 -26.60
N CYS A 308 -13.62 -25.68 -25.27
CA CYS A 308 -13.60 -26.89 -24.44
C CYS A 308 -14.99 -27.52 -24.19
N MET A 309 -16.07 -26.97 -24.77
CA MET A 309 -17.44 -27.48 -24.58
C MET A 309 -17.92 -28.46 -25.66
N ILE A 310 -17.02 -28.93 -26.55
CA ILE A 310 -17.33 -30.02 -27.48
C ILE A 310 -16.83 -31.34 -26.87
N LEU A 311 -17.60 -31.90 -25.94
CA LEU A 311 -17.54 -33.31 -25.54
C LEU A 311 -18.96 -33.83 -25.32
#